data_AF-A0AAV6HSG3-F1
#
_entry.id   AF-A0AAV6HSG3-F1
#
_cell.length_a   1.000
_cell.length_b   1.000
_cell.length_c   1.000
_cell.angle_alpha   90.00
_cell.angle_beta   90.00
_cell.angle_gamma   90.00
#
_symmetry.space_group_name_H-M   'P 1'
#
loop_
_entity.id
_entity.type
_entity.pdbx_description
1 polymer ?
#
loop_
_entity_poly.entity_id
_entity_poly.type
_entity_poly.pdbx_seq_one_letter_code
_entity_poly.pdbx_strand_id
1 'polypeptide(L)'
;MISPSSNFSSAILISFLLTLLHFLSLSPTSKATPTYSAIICPNISTYSPNSTYQSNLEYLLYALSSAAPDGFFNFTAGSGTPNVTYGLFLCRGDVSSAVCRDCVDYAAGDVVELCPRSKWATIWYDDCMLRYSDTSIISTMDITLSVMLPGKDAITTLQSLQYDLSTIRAVTNNFSDDNKIGMGGFGPVYKVCYCI
;
A
#
# COMPACT_ATOMS: atom_id res chain seq x y z
N MET A 1 -28.36 -63.72 -24.87
CA MET A 1 -28.40 -62.25 -25.07
C MET A 1 -28.81 -61.64 -23.74
N ILE A 2 -27.86 -61.12 -22.96
CA ILE A 2 -28.14 -60.51 -21.65
C ILE A 2 -28.32 -59.01 -21.90
N SER A 3 -29.55 -58.53 -21.77
CA SER A 3 -29.86 -57.10 -21.82
C SER A 3 -29.25 -56.39 -20.60
N PRO A 4 -28.55 -55.27 -20.75
CA PRO A 4 -28.03 -54.54 -19.60
C PRO A 4 -29.20 -54.01 -18.77
N SER A 5 -29.21 -54.31 -17.47
CA SER A 5 -30.20 -53.76 -16.53
C SER A 5 -30.05 -52.23 -16.45
N SER A 6 -31.16 -51.50 -16.43
CA SER A 6 -31.24 -50.03 -16.28
C SER A 6 -30.35 -49.45 -15.16
N ASN A 7 -30.15 -50.21 -14.08
CA ASN A 7 -29.29 -49.85 -12.96
C ASN A 7 -27.81 -49.62 -13.34
N PHE A 8 -27.31 -50.30 -14.38
CA PHE A 8 -25.93 -50.15 -14.85
C PHE A 8 -25.70 -48.78 -15.49
N SER A 9 -26.71 -48.26 -16.18
CA SER A 9 -26.65 -46.95 -16.83
C SER A 9 -26.72 -45.81 -15.81
N SER A 10 -27.53 -45.97 -14.76
CA SER A 10 -27.64 -45.00 -13.65
C SER A 10 -26.36 -44.87 -12.83
N ALA A 11 -25.64 -45.98 -12.59
CA ALA A 11 -24.38 -45.94 -11.83
C ALA A 11 -23.27 -45.16 -12.56
N ILE A 12 -23.20 -45.26 -13.89
CA ILE A 12 -22.23 -44.53 -14.71
C ILE A 12 -22.51 -43.02 -14.68
N LEU A 13 -23.79 -42.63 -14.76
CA LEU A 13 -24.22 -41.23 -14.67
C LEU A 13 -23.88 -40.61 -13.31
N ILE A 14 -24.09 -41.34 -12.22
CA ILE A 14 -23.74 -40.86 -10.86
C ILE A 14 -22.23 -40.72 -10.72
N SER A 15 -21.45 -41.70 -11.19
CA SER A 15 -19.98 -41.62 -11.16
C SER A 15 -19.46 -40.42 -11.95
N PHE A 16 -20.06 -40.10 -13.10
CA PHE A 16 -19.69 -38.94 -13.91
C PHE A 16 -20.09 -37.61 -13.25
N LEU A 17 -21.24 -37.56 -12.57
CA LEU A 17 -21.65 -36.38 -11.79
C LEU A 17 -20.69 -36.11 -10.62
N LEU A 18 -20.27 -37.16 -9.91
CA LEU A 18 -19.37 -37.05 -8.75
C LEU A 18 -17.96 -36.61 -9.16
N THR A 19 -17.45 -37.07 -10.29
CA THR A 19 -16.16 -36.60 -10.82
C THR A 19 -16.26 -35.16 -11.31
N LEU A 20 -17.36 -34.77 -11.98
CA LEU A 20 -17.60 -33.40 -12.40
C LEU A 20 -17.67 -32.42 -11.20
N LEU A 21 -18.36 -32.81 -10.12
CA LEU A 21 -18.42 -32.04 -8.86
C LEU A 21 -17.04 -31.89 -8.20
N HIS A 22 -16.19 -32.92 -8.22
CA HIS A 22 -14.80 -32.81 -7.78
C HIS A 22 -14.00 -31.83 -8.65
N PHE A 23 -14.13 -31.89 -9.98
CA PHE A 23 -13.45 -30.95 -10.87
C PHE A 23 -13.92 -29.50 -10.70
N LEU A 24 -15.21 -29.26 -10.42
CA LEU A 24 -15.75 -27.92 -10.11
C LEU A 24 -15.17 -27.36 -8.79
N SER A 25 -14.92 -28.22 -7.79
CA SER A 25 -14.27 -27.82 -6.53
C SER A 25 -12.76 -27.55 -6.64
N LEU A 26 -12.11 -28.05 -7.70
CA LEU A 26 -10.68 -27.82 -7.98
C LEU A 26 -10.42 -26.61 -8.89
N SER A 27 -11.39 -25.70 -9.04
CA SER A 27 -11.12 -24.45 -9.75
C SER A 27 -9.96 -23.73 -9.04
N PRO A 28 -8.83 -23.45 -9.73
CA PRO A 28 -7.82 -22.59 -9.15
C PRO A 28 -8.48 -21.25 -8.93
N THR A 29 -8.63 -20.84 -7.66
CA THR A 29 -8.91 -19.45 -7.35
C THR A 29 -7.70 -18.67 -7.83
N SER A 30 -7.77 -18.11 -9.03
CA SER A 30 -6.76 -17.16 -9.50
C SER A 30 -6.90 -15.94 -8.59
N LYS A 31 -6.13 -15.90 -7.51
CA LYS A 31 -5.92 -14.64 -6.80
C LYS A 31 -5.37 -13.67 -7.83
N ALA A 32 -6.14 -12.63 -8.16
CA ALA A 32 -5.63 -11.57 -9.00
C ALA A 32 -4.43 -10.97 -8.26
N THR A 33 -3.26 -11.05 -8.87
CA THR A 33 -2.05 -10.40 -8.35
C THR A 33 -2.25 -8.88 -8.38
N PRO A 34 -1.88 -8.14 -7.33
CA PRO A 34 -1.98 -6.69 -7.32
C PRO A 34 -1.22 -6.08 -8.51
N THR A 35 -1.79 -5.04 -9.14
CA THR A 35 -1.15 -4.36 -10.26
C THR A 35 -0.08 -3.41 -9.73
N TYR A 36 1.18 -3.66 -10.08
CA TYR A 36 2.31 -2.78 -9.74
C TYR A 36 2.21 -1.45 -10.49
N SER A 37 2.40 -0.34 -9.78
CA SER A 37 2.30 1.01 -10.34
C SER A 37 3.67 1.70 -10.42
N ALA A 38 4.34 1.89 -9.29
CA ALA A 38 5.61 2.61 -9.23
C ALA A 38 6.41 2.28 -7.95
N ILE A 39 7.69 2.62 -7.96
CA ILE A 39 8.56 2.60 -6.79
C ILE A 39 9.54 3.76 -6.80
N ILE A 40 9.84 4.32 -5.64
CA ILE A 40 10.83 5.38 -5.45
C ILE A 40 11.74 4.99 -4.28
N CYS A 41 13.04 4.85 -4.57
CA CYS A 41 14.10 4.62 -3.58
C CYS A 41 15.45 5.13 -4.08
N PRO A 42 15.80 6.38 -3.78
CA PRO A 42 17.06 6.97 -4.17
C PRO A 42 18.24 6.37 -3.39
N ASN A 43 19.35 6.16 -4.09
CA ASN A 43 20.59 5.66 -3.50
C ASN A 43 21.36 6.78 -2.75
N ILE A 44 20.66 7.58 -1.95
CA ILE A 44 21.22 8.70 -1.18
C ILE A 44 21.48 8.33 0.29
N SER A 45 20.71 7.38 0.82
CA SER A 45 20.82 6.91 2.21
C SER A 45 20.67 5.40 2.19
N THR A 46 21.72 4.68 2.59
CA THR A 46 21.74 3.21 2.58
C THR A 46 22.15 2.65 3.93
N TYR A 47 21.74 1.42 4.22
CA TYR A 47 22.15 0.67 5.41
C TYR A 47 23.15 -0.43 5.05
N SER A 48 23.90 -0.90 6.04
CA SER A 48 24.84 -2.02 5.89
C SER A 48 24.12 -3.36 6.02
N PRO A 49 24.53 -4.41 5.28
CA PRO A 49 24.03 -5.77 5.49
C PRO A 49 24.22 -6.22 6.94
N ASN A 50 23.28 -7.01 7.47
CA ASN A 50 23.27 -7.53 8.84
C ASN A 50 23.30 -6.43 9.93
N SER A 51 22.85 -5.22 9.60
CA SER A 51 22.73 -4.14 10.58
C SER A 51 21.45 -4.24 11.39
N THR A 52 21.42 -3.62 12.57
CA THR A 52 20.20 -3.48 13.37
C THR A 52 19.08 -2.76 12.61
N TYR A 53 19.44 -1.82 11.73
CA TYR A 53 18.46 -1.19 10.84
C TYR A 53 17.79 -2.21 9.92
N GLN A 54 18.55 -3.15 9.34
CA GLN A 54 17.97 -4.20 8.49
C GLN A 54 16.96 -5.06 9.26
N SER A 55 17.32 -5.54 10.45
CA SER A 55 16.40 -6.35 11.27
C SER A 55 15.16 -5.55 11.71
N ASN A 56 15.31 -4.25 11.97
CA ASN A 56 14.18 -3.38 12.30
C ASN A 56 13.27 -3.15 11.10
N LEU A 57 13.82 -3.01 9.88
CA LEU A 57 13.05 -2.92 8.65
C LEU A 57 12.28 -4.22 8.38
N GLU A 58 12.91 -5.39 8.52
CA GLU A 58 12.23 -6.69 8.37
C GLU A 58 11.07 -6.84 9.36
N TYR A 59 11.27 -6.45 10.63
CA TYR A 59 10.23 -6.45 11.65
C TYR A 59 9.11 -5.44 11.36
N LEU A 60 9.46 -4.24 10.89
CA LEU A 60 8.52 -3.21 10.47
C LEU A 60 7.60 -3.72 9.36
N LEU A 61 8.17 -4.29 8.30
CA LEU A 61 7.42 -4.79 7.14
C LEU A 61 6.46 -5.92 7.55
N TYR A 62 6.91 -6.84 8.41
CA TYR A 62 6.05 -7.86 8.99
C TYR A 62 4.88 -7.25 9.80
N ALA A 63 5.15 -6.25 10.64
CA ALA A 63 4.12 -5.59 11.44
C ALA A 63 3.08 -4.88 10.56
N LEU A 64 3.51 -4.18 9.50
CA LEU A 64 2.62 -3.52 8.53
C LEU A 64 1.69 -4.53 7.83
N SER A 65 2.25 -5.62 7.30
CA SER A 65 1.49 -6.73 6.71
C SER A 65 0.45 -7.32 7.66
N SER A 66 0.80 -7.50 8.94
CA SER A 66 -0.11 -8.08 9.93
C SER A 66 -1.31 -7.18 10.26
N ALA A 67 -1.14 -5.86 10.13
CA ALA A 67 -2.17 -4.86 10.40
C ALA A 67 -2.94 -4.43 9.13
N ALA A 68 -2.62 -5.00 7.97
CA ALA A 68 -3.24 -4.68 6.69
C ALA A 68 -4.79 -4.63 6.70
N PRO A 69 -5.51 -5.53 7.39
CA PRO A 69 -6.98 -5.53 7.38
C PRO A 69 -7.66 -4.21 7.79
N ASP A 70 -6.97 -3.35 8.55
CA ASP A 70 -7.49 -2.06 9.04
C ASP A 70 -7.42 -0.93 7.98
N GLY A 71 -6.82 -1.20 6.81
CA GLY A 71 -6.78 -0.27 5.67
C GLY A 71 -5.75 0.86 5.79
N PHE A 72 -5.36 1.23 7.02
CA PHE A 72 -4.22 2.09 7.30
C PHE A 72 -3.55 1.66 8.61
N PHE A 73 -2.22 1.63 8.63
CA PHE A 73 -1.45 1.46 9.84
C PHE A 73 -0.10 2.13 9.70
N ASN A 74 0.41 2.67 10.80
CA ASN A 74 1.78 3.14 10.92
C ASN A 74 2.46 2.43 12.10
N PHE A 75 3.76 2.21 11.95
CA PHE A 75 4.56 1.55 12.97
C PHE A 75 5.97 2.13 12.98
N THR A 76 6.59 2.08 14.15
CA THR A 76 7.99 2.47 14.34
C THR A 76 8.74 1.29 14.95
N ALA A 77 9.75 0.81 14.26
CA ALA A 77 10.63 -0.26 14.72
C ALA A 77 11.96 0.31 15.23
N GLY A 78 12.44 -0.24 16.35
CA GLY A 78 13.67 0.22 17.00
C GLY A 78 13.56 1.60 17.64
N SER A 79 14.70 2.18 17.99
CA SER A 79 14.79 3.47 18.67
C SER A 79 16.10 4.19 18.34
N GLY A 80 16.03 5.51 18.16
CA GLY A 80 17.20 6.35 17.93
C GLY A 80 17.88 6.17 16.57
N THR A 81 18.60 7.19 16.12
CA THR A 81 19.44 7.08 14.92
C THR A 81 20.69 6.26 15.24
N PRO A 82 21.21 5.46 14.29
CA PRO A 82 20.76 5.29 12.91
C PRO A 82 19.82 4.09 12.69
N ASN A 83 19.24 3.51 13.76
CA ASN A 83 18.56 2.21 13.72
C ASN A 83 17.03 2.29 13.73
N VAL A 84 16.44 3.44 14.07
CA VAL A 84 14.99 3.64 14.01
C VAL A 84 14.49 3.56 12.57
N THR A 85 13.34 2.91 12.38
CA THR A 85 12.68 2.81 11.09
C THR A 85 11.20 3.11 11.26
N TYR A 86 10.71 4.10 10.52
CA TYR A 86 9.31 4.47 10.47
C TYR A 86 8.70 3.86 9.23
N GLY A 87 7.47 3.35 9.34
CA GLY A 87 6.74 2.84 8.19
C GLY A 87 5.25 3.01 8.33
N LEU A 88 4.59 3.04 7.18
CA LEU A 88 3.14 3.03 7.10
C LEU A 88 2.69 2.37 5.80
N PHE A 89 1.47 1.85 5.79
CA PHE A 89 0.77 1.49 4.56
C PHE A 89 -0.57 2.22 4.51
N LEU A 90 -1.10 2.38 3.30
CA LEU A 90 -2.45 2.84 3.06
C LEU A 90 -3.05 2.03 1.91
N CYS A 91 -4.17 1.38 2.16
CA CYS A 91 -4.96 0.71 1.14
C CYS A 91 -6.00 1.67 0.54
N ARG A 92 -6.42 1.38 -0.69
CA ARG A 92 -7.52 2.09 -1.34
C ARG A 92 -8.83 1.80 -0.57
N GLY A 93 -9.65 2.83 -0.34
CA GLY A 93 -10.80 2.73 0.56
C GLY A 93 -11.96 1.84 0.06
N ASP A 94 -11.93 1.42 -1.20
CA ASP A 94 -12.94 0.59 -1.85
C ASP A 94 -12.56 -0.90 -1.94
N VAL A 95 -11.35 -1.28 -1.50
CA VAL A 95 -10.92 -2.69 -1.53
C VAL A 95 -11.28 -3.43 -0.25
N SER A 96 -11.51 -4.75 -0.36
CA SER A 96 -11.76 -5.60 0.81
C SER A 96 -10.50 -5.77 1.67
N SER A 97 -10.67 -6.10 2.95
CA SER A 97 -9.54 -6.41 3.85
C SER A 97 -8.63 -7.52 3.33
N ALA A 98 -9.17 -8.50 2.59
CA ALA A 98 -8.38 -9.56 1.97
C ALA A 98 -7.51 -9.04 0.82
N VAL A 99 -8.05 -8.18 -0.04
CA VAL A 99 -7.31 -7.55 -1.14
C VAL A 99 -6.24 -6.60 -0.59
N CYS A 100 -6.58 -5.82 0.43
CA CYS A 100 -5.63 -4.95 1.11
C CYS A 100 -4.47 -5.75 1.73
N ARG A 101 -4.77 -6.85 2.43
CA ARG A 101 -3.76 -7.74 3.00
C ARG A 101 -2.84 -8.33 1.93
N ASP A 102 -3.41 -8.90 0.87
CA ASP A 102 -2.62 -9.46 -0.22
C ASP A 102 -1.72 -8.35 -0.82
N CYS A 103 -2.25 -7.15 -1.06
CA CYS A 103 -1.45 -6.02 -1.59
C CYS A 103 -0.29 -5.61 -0.69
N VAL A 104 -0.52 -5.44 0.61
CA VAL A 104 0.53 -5.04 1.56
C VAL A 104 1.59 -6.12 1.69
N ASP A 105 1.20 -7.41 1.65
CA ASP A 105 2.15 -8.55 1.65
C ASP A 105 3.06 -8.54 0.41
N TYR A 106 2.50 -8.29 -0.78
CA TYR A 106 3.30 -8.11 -2.01
C TYR A 106 4.23 -6.90 -1.89
N ALA A 107 3.70 -5.75 -1.47
CA ALA A 107 4.49 -4.53 -1.33
C ALA A 107 5.64 -4.67 -0.33
N ALA A 108 5.42 -5.37 0.78
CA ALA A 108 6.44 -5.63 1.80
C ALA A 108 7.59 -6.52 1.28
N GLY A 109 7.29 -7.50 0.43
CA GLY A 109 8.30 -8.34 -0.22
C GLY A 109 9.05 -7.59 -1.32
N ASP A 110 8.32 -6.98 -2.25
CA ASP A 110 8.91 -6.36 -3.44
C ASP A 110 9.76 -5.13 -3.09
N VAL A 111 9.40 -4.37 -2.03
CA VAL A 111 10.16 -3.16 -1.68
C VAL A 111 11.61 -3.47 -1.30
N VAL A 112 11.89 -4.59 -0.63
CA VAL A 112 13.28 -4.96 -0.26
C VAL A 112 14.05 -5.58 -1.43
N GLU A 113 13.35 -6.21 -2.38
CA GLU A 113 13.96 -6.77 -3.59
C GLU A 113 14.31 -5.67 -4.61
N LEU A 114 13.38 -4.75 -4.84
CA LEU A 114 13.52 -3.67 -5.82
C LEU A 114 14.37 -2.50 -5.30
N CYS A 115 14.42 -2.29 -3.98
CA CYS A 115 15.20 -1.23 -3.35
C CYS A 115 16.27 -1.78 -2.39
N PRO A 116 17.27 -2.49 -2.92
CA PRO A 116 18.28 -3.13 -2.09
C PRO A 116 19.03 -2.08 -1.25
N ARG A 117 18.99 -2.27 0.07
CA ARG A 117 19.72 -1.46 1.07
C ARG A 117 19.30 0.00 1.20
N SER A 118 18.21 0.44 0.57
CA SER A 118 17.74 1.81 0.73
C SER A 118 17.18 2.04 2.13
N LYS A 119 17.51 3.16 2.78
CA LYS A 119 16.95 3.56 4.07
C LYS A 119 15.59 4.24 3.99
N TRP A 120 15.09 4.46 2.78
CA TRP A 120 13.70 4.83 2.58
C TRP A 120 13.23 4.37 1.21
N ALA A 121 11.97 4.03 1.13
CA ALA A 121 11.32 3.72 -0.12
C ALA A 121 9.82 4.00 -0.02
N THR A 122 9.20 4.26 -1.15
CA THR A 122 7.75 4.12 -1.30
C THR A 122 7.47 3.26 -2.52
N ILE A 123 6.61 2.27 -2.35
CA ILE A 123 6.11 1.40 -3.40
C ILE A 123 4.60 1.57 -3.51
N TRP A 124 4.09 1.59 -4.73
CA TRP A 124 2.67 1.73 -5.05
C TRP A 124 2.19 0.59 -5.91
N TYR A 125 1.07 0.02 -5.51
CA TYR A 125 0.19 -0.80 -6.32
C TYR A 125 -1.14 -0.06 -6.46
N ASP A 126 -1.98 -0.50 -7.38
CA ASP A 126 -3.31 0.09 -7.56
C ASP A 126 -4.18 0.01 -6.30
N ASP A 127 -3.97 -1.00 -5.45
CA ASP A 127 -4.80 -1.28 -4.27
C ASP A 127 -4.16 -0.81 -2.95
N CYS A 128 -2.86 -0.52 -2.90
CA CYS A 128 -2.19 -0.04 -1.71
C CYS A 128 -0.85 0.67 -2.00
N MET A 129 -0.41 1.47 -1.05
CA MET A 129 0.97 1.97 -0.97
C MET A 129 1.63 1.53 0.33
N LEU A 130 2.94 1.29 0.29
CA LEU A 130 3.78 1.04 1.46
C LEU A 130 4.98 1.98 1.43
N ARG A 131 5.26 2.62 2.56
CA ARG A 131 6.35 3.57 2.71
C ARG A 131 7.14 3.29 3.99
N TYR A 132 8.47 3.34 3.90
CA TYR A 132 9.35 3.36 5.06
C TYR A 132 10.44 4.42 4.94
N SER A 133 11.00 4.83 6.08
CA SER A 133 12.10 5.80 6.16
C SER A 133 12.90 5.68 7.47
N ASP A 134 14.15 6.14 7.45
CA ASP A 134 15.00 6.36 8.64
C ASP A 134 14.70 7.71 9.33
N THR A 135 13.82 8.52 8.76
CA THR A 135 13.27 9.77 9.33
C THR A 135 11.77 9.65 9.58
N SER A 136 11.25 10.44 10.52
CA SER A 136 9.81 10.43 10.81
C SER A 136 9.02 10.87 9.59
N ILE A 137 8.17 9.97 9.08
CA ILE A 137 7.23 10.19 7.97
C ILE A 137 5.78 10.26 8.45
N ILE A 138 5.54 9.99 9.74
CA ILE A 138 4.23 10.00 10.36
C ILE A 138 3.82 11.46 10.54
N SER A 139 2.67 11.84 9.97
CA SER A 139 2.11 13.20 10.07
C SER A 139 3.00 14.33 9.51
N THR A 140 4.00 14.01 8.69
CA THR A 140 4.84 15.01 8.00
C THR A 140 4.43 15.13 6.53
N MET A 141 4.18 16.35 6.05
CA MET A 141 3.93 16.59 4.63
C MET A 141 5.25 16.53 3.86
N ASP A 142 5.46 15.46 3.10
CA ASP A 142 6.67 15.30 2.28
C ASP A 142 6.36 15.47 0.79
N ILE A 143 6.67 16.66 0.27
CA ILE A 143 6.48 17.04 -1.13
C ILE A 143 7.50 16.35 -2.05
N THR A 144 8.60 15.85 -1.49
CA THR A 144 9.72 15.26 -2.24
C THR A 144 9.29 14.02 -3.02
N LEU A 145 8.26 13.32 -2.54
CA LEU A 145 7.74 12.11 -3.17
C LEU A 145 7.07 12.37 -4.54
N SER A 146 6.58 13.59 -4.77
CA SER A 146 5.94 14.00 -6.03
C SER A 146 6.94 14.27 -7.16
N VAL A 147 8.24 14.31 -6.87
CA VAL A 147 9.27 14.87 -7.78
C VAL A 147 10.01 13.78 -8.58
N MET A 148 9.95 12.51 -8.19
CA MET A 148 10.76 11.43 -8.78
C MET A 148 9.93 10.40 -9.56
N LEU A 149 9.15 10.86 -10.55
CA LEU A 149 8.68 9.99 -11.64
C LEU A 149 9.61 10.18 -12.85
N PRO A 150 10.45 9.19 -13.22
CA PRO A 150 11.38 9.33 -14.34
C PRO A 150 10.59 9.22 -15.65
N GLY A 151 10.40 10.34 -16.34
CA GLY A 151 9.72 10.34 -17.65
C GLY A 151 9.10 11.66 -18.11
N LYS A 152 9.12 12.71 -17.29
CA LYS A 152 8.85 14.06 -17.74
C LYS A 152 10.03 14.92 -17.33
N ASP A 153 10.47 15.77 -18.24
CA ASP A 153 11.61 16.67 -18.08
C ASP A 153 11.65 17.27 -16.67
N ALA A 154 12.84 17.54 -16.15
CA ALA A 154 13.02 18.33 -14.94
C ALA A 154 12.39 19.72 -15.17
N ILE A 155 11.08 19.83 -14.92
CA ILE A 155 10.30 21.04 -15.09
C ILE A 155 10.47 21.82 -13.80
N THR A 156 11.40 22.77 -13.86
CA THR A 156 11.41 24.01 -13.09
C THR A 156 10.12 24.77 -13.32
N THR A 157 9.01 24.29 -12.78
CA THR A 157 7.79 25.06 -12.68
C THR A 157 6.98 24.49 -11.53
N LEU A 158 6.81 25.31 -10.49
CA LEU A 158 5.69 25.21 -9.57
C LEU A 158 4.41 25.26 -10.41
N GLN A 159 4.00 24.10 -10.94
CA GLN A 159 2.67 23.98 -11.47
C GLN A 159 1.78 24.06 -10.24
N SER A 160 1.23 25.26 -10.03
CA SER A 160 0.31 25.59 -8.95
C SER A 160 -0.56 24.38 -8.69
N LEU A 161 -0.50 23.84 -7.46
CA LEU A 161 -1.35 22.73 -7.06
C LEU A 161 -2.80 23.22 -7.16
N GLN A 162 -3.44 22.93 -8.30
CA GLN A 162 -4.85 23.20 -8.52
C GLN A 162 -5.62 22.14 -7.75
N TYR A 163 -5.74 22.34 -6.43
CA TYR A 163 -6.65 21.56 -5.61
C TYR A 163 -8.06 22.02 -5.89
N ASP A 164 -8.97 21.06 -6.06
CA ASP A 164 -10.37 21.37 -6.21
C ASP A 164 -10.90 22.06 -4.94
N LEU A 165 -11.75 23.07 -5.13
CA LEU A 165 -12.30 23.84 -4.00
C LEU A 165 -13.11 22.94 -3.05
N SER A 166 -13.73 21.87 -3.54
CA SER A 166 -14.43 20.91 -2.69
C SER A 166 -13.46 20.14 -1.79
N THR A 167 -12.28 19.77 -2.30
CA THR A 167 -11.21 19.14 -1.52
C THR A 167 -10.69 20.11 -0.47
N ILE A 168 -10.34 21.35 -0.84
CA ILE A 168 -9.86 22.37 0.11
C ILE A 168 -10.92 22.61 1.20
N ARG A 169 -12.19 22.68 0.81
CA ARG A 169 -13.30 22.84 1.75
C ARG A 169 -13.41 21.65 2.69
N ALA A 170 -13.33 20.43 2.19
CA ALA A 170 -13.42 19.23 3.03
C ALA A 170 -12.29 19.18 4.07
N VAL A 171 -11.05 19.40 3.63
CA VAL A 171 -9.86 19.24 4.48
C VAL A 171 -9.58 20.43 5.42
N THR A 172 -10.25 21.56 5.21
CA THR A 172 -10.25 22.71 6.13
C THR A 172 -11.50 22.76 7.02
N ASN A 173 -12.38 21.75 6.94
CA ASN A 173 -13.70 21.77 7.56
C ASN A 173 -14.48 23.05 7.23
N ASN A 174 -14.63 23.30 5.93
CA ASN A 174 -15.23 24.47 5.34
C ASN A 174 -14.61 25.80 5.84
N PHE A 175 -13.28 25.86 5.89
CA PHE A 175 -12.53 27.02 6.37
C PHE A 175 -12.91 27.42 7.82
N SER A 176 -13.05 26.43 8.71
CA SER A 176 -13.30 26.68 10.14
C SER A 176 -12.20 27.55 10.76
N ASP A 177 -12.56 28.46 11.67
CA ASP A 177 -11.60 29.25 12.44
C ASP A 177 -10.71 28.38 13.33
N ASP A 178 -11.13 27.17 13.72
CA ASP A 178 -10.30 26.19 14.43
C ASP A 178 -9.06 25.76 13.62
N ASN A 179 -9.17 25.89 12.30
CA ASN A 179 -8.12 25.62 11.34
C ASN A 179 -7.37 26.90 10.92
N LYS A 180 -7.70 28.08 11.43
CA LYS A 180 -7.02 29.31 11.06
C LYS A 180 -5.70 29.47 11.83
N ILE A 181 -4.60 29.67 11.09
CA ILE A 181 -3.27 29.86 11.69
C ILE A 181 -2.85 31.34 11.74
N GLY A 182 -3.53 32.20 10.99
CA GLY A 182 -3.23 33.64 11.00
C GLY A 182 -3.91 34.39 9.87
N MET A 183 -3.64 35.70 9.79
CA MET A 183 -4.12 36.56 8.72
C MET A 183 -3.01 37.54 8.33
N GLY A 184 -2.70 37.58 7.03
CA GLY A 184 -1.70 38.51 6.46
C GLY A 184 -2.33 39.46 5.44
N GLY A 185 -1.49 40.22 4.73
CA GLY A 185 -1.93 41.14 3.67
C GLY A 185 -2.64 40.49 2.48
N PHE A 186 -2.67 39.16 2.44
CA PHE A 186 -3.33 38.34 1.41
C PHE A 186 -4.50 37.51 1.97
N GLY A 187 -4.98 37.81 3.18
CA GLY A 187 -6.14 37.16 3.78
C GLY A 187 -5.82 36.09 4.85
N PRO A 188 -6.83 35.31 5.27
CA PRO A 188 -6.69 34.28 6.29
C PRO A 188 -5.93 33.06 5.76
N VAL A 189 -5.09 32.47 6.60
CA VAL A 189 -4.34 31.24 6.30
C VAL A 189 -4.87 30.12 7.19
N TYR A 190 -5.15 28.96 6.59
CA TYR A 190 -5.71 27.80 7.28
C TYR A 190 -4.71 26.62 7.26
N LYS A 191 -4.61 25.88 8.36
CA LYS A 191 -4.00 24.54 8.39
C LYS A 191 -4.97 23.54 7.76
N VAL A 192 -4.41 22.57 7.05
CA VAL A 192 -5.16 21.43 6.54
C VAL A 192 -5.04 20.30 7.56
N CYS A 193 -6.16 19.89 8.15
CA CYS A 193 -6.21 18.66 8.94
C CYS A 193 -6.38 17.49 7.97
N TYR A 194 -5.27 17.02 7.40
CA TYR A 194 -5.23 15.67 6.84
C TYR A 194 -5.06 14.73 8.03
N CYS A 195 -6.17 14.46 8.74
CA CYS A 195 -6.17 13.43 9.75
C CYS A 195 -6.09 12.09 9.02
N ILE A 196 -5.01 11.37 9.31
CA ILE A 196 -4.97 9.92 9.14
C ILE A 196 -5.68 9.30 10.34
#